data_AF-A0A6A4G2X9-F1
#
_entry.id   AF-A0A6A4G2X9-F1
#
_cell.length_a   1.000
_cell.length_b   1.000
_cell.length_c   1.000
_cell.angle_alpha   90.00
_cell.angle_beta   90.00
_cell.angle_gamma   90.00
#
_symmetry.space_group_name_H-M   'P 1'
#
loop_
_entity.id
_entity.type
_entity.pdbx_description
1 polymer ?
#
loop_
_entity_poly.entity_id
_entity_poly.type
_entity_poly.pdbx_seq_one_letter_code
_entity_poly.pdbx_strand_id
1 'polypeptide(L)'
;MSDNLLAAPPQRPAAFSPKQISCFYFKSCLDEQGDPTGYYRCKTCGKCRKHTPKTGYTNLVSHVRTAHPGFETDMRDASVAATGTLLPWVSQKASNRYAWLRWVVTGNLPLSFCESKETRL
;
A
#
# COMPACT_ATOMS: atom_id res chain seq x y z
N MET A 1 -9.73 13.00 -39.57
CA MET A 1 -8.95 11.91 -38.97
C MET A 1 -8.81 12.27 -37.50
N SER A 2 -9.60 11.64 -36.64
CA SER A 2 -9.63 11.94 -35.20
C SER A 2 -8.81 10.87 -34.49
N ASP A 3 -7.61 11.26 -34.04
CA ASP A 3 -6.74 10.44 -33.22
C ASP A 3 -7.42 10.13 -31.88
N ASN A 4 -7.81 8.86 -31.72
CA ASN A 4 -8.27 8.27 -30.47
C ASN A 4 -7.05 8.08 -29.56
N LEU A 5 -6.73 9.08 -28.74
CA LEU A 5 -5.84 8.90 -27.59
C LEU A 5 -6.59 8.06 -26.54
N LEU A 6 -6.41 6.74 -26.61
CA LEU A 6 -6.75 5.80 -25.54
C LEU A 6 -5.95 6.19 -24.29
N ALA A 7 -6.49 7.08 -23.47
CA ALA A 7 -5.98 7.31 -22.14
C ALA A 7 -6.14 6.01 -21.34
N ALA A 8 -5.01 5.43 -20.93
CA ALA A 8 -5.00 4.30 -20.02
C ALA A 8 -5.85 4.63 -18.78
N PRO A 9 -6.66 3.68 -18.26
CA PRO A 9 -7.44 3.93 -17.06
C PRO A 9 -6.51 4.46 -15.96
N PRO A 10 -6.91 5.47 -15.16
CA PRO A 10 -6.12 5.92 -14.03
C PRO A 10 -5.85 4.68 -13.17
N GLN A 11 -4.59 4.26 -13.10
CA GLN A 11 -4.22 3.11 -12.29
C GLN A 11 -4.64 3.46 -10.86
N ARG A 12 -5.59 2.70 -10.31
CA ARG A 12 -5.91 2.82 -8.89
C ARG A 12 -4.59 2.76 -8.14
N PRO A 13 -4.31 3.71 -7.24
CA PRO A 13 -3.11 3.62 -6.41
C PRO A 13 -3.12 2.24 -5.76
N ALA A 14 -2.07 1.45 -6.00
CA ALA A 14 -1.96 0.15 -5.36
C ALA A 14 -2.03 0.36 -3.84
N ALA A 15 -2.88 -0.41 -3.16
CA ALA A 15 -3.11 -0.26 -1.72
C ALA A 15 -1.82 -0.42 -0.90
N PHE A 16 -0.83 -1.15 -1.45
CA PHE A 16 0.46 -1.40 -0.84
C PHE A 16 1.60 -1.14 -1.81
N SER A 17 2.65 -0.48 -1.33
CA SER A 17 3.89 -0.35 -2.08
C SER A 17 4.59 -1.70 -2.26
N PRO A 18 5.37 -1.90 -3.34
CA PRO A 18 6.15 -3.12 -3.54
C PRO A 18 7.03 -3.51 -2.35
N LYS A 19 7.58 -2.50 -1.66
CA LYS A 19 8.38 -2.69 -0.44
C LYS A 19 7.54 -3.22 0.72
N GLN A 20 6.38 -2.63 0.98
CA GLN A 20 5.47 -3.10 2.06
C GLN A 20 5.03 -4.55 1.83
N ILE A 21 4.64 -4.89 0.60
CA ILE A 21 4.25 -6.27 0.24
C ILE A 21 5.42 -7.23 0.51
N SER A 22 6.63 -6.85 0.09
CA SER A 22 7.80 -7.71 0.24
C SER A 22 8.20 -7.91 1.69
N CYS A 23 8.22 -6.85 2.50
CA CYS A 23 8.50 -6.96 3.95
C CYS A 23 7.43 -7.78 4.68
N PHE A 24 6.17 -7.70 4.25
CA PHE A 24 5.10 -8.45 4.88
C PHE A 24 5.13 -9.94 4.51
N TYR A 25 5.43 -10.30 3.27
CA TYR A 25 5.38 -11.70 2.84
C TYR A 25 6.69 -12.45 2.95
N PHE A 26 7.83 -11.76 3.02
CA PHE A 26 9.12 -12.42 2.93
C PHE A 26 10.00 -12.19 4.15
N LYS A 27 10.88 -13.16 4.41
CA LYS A 27 12.04 -13.04 5.30
C LYS A 27 13.32 -13.25 4.49
N SER A 28 14.38 -12.52 4.85
CA SER A 28 15.70 -12.76 4.25
C SER A 28 16.17 -14.17 4.63
N CYS A 29 16.67 -14.93 3.66
CA CYS A 29 17.42 -16.14 3.94
C CYS A 29 18.83 -15.73 4.35
N LEU A 30 19.23 -16.18 5.54
CA LEU A 30 20.58 -15.97 6.07
C LEU A 30 21.44 -17.20 5.74
N ASP A 31 22.72 -17.00 5.49
CA ASP A 31 23.69 -18.10 5.43
C ASP A 31 24.07 -18.58 6.85
N GLU A 32 25.04 -19.50 6.93
CA GLU A 32 25.51 -20.06 8.21
C GLU A 32 26.18 -19.02 9.10
N GLN A 33 26.60 -17.88 8.54
CA GLN A 33 27.23 -16.76 9.24
C GLN A 33 26.19 -15.71 9.67
N GLY A 34 24.93 -15.86 9.25
CA GLY A 34 23.85 -14.92 9.56
C GLY A 34 23.72 -13.77 8.54
N ASP A 35 24.45 -13.82 7.43
CA ASP A 35 24.46 -12.77 6.42
C ASP A 35 23.35 -12.95 5.37
N PRO A 36 22.76 -11.86 4.84
CA PRO A 36 21.72 -11.94 3.81
C PRO A 36 22.23 -12.55 2.49
N THR A 37 21.74 -13.73 2.15
CA THR A 37 22.11 -14.46 0.90
C THR A 37 21.59 -13.81 -0.40
N GLY A 38 20.81 -12.73 -0.31
CA GLY A 38 20.08 -12.17 -1.44
C GLY A 38 18.86 -13.00 -1.86
N TYR A 39 18.53 -14.09 -1.14
CA TYR A 39 17.29 -14.83 -1.31
C TYR A 39 16.30 -14.47 -0.20
N TYR A 40 15.02 -14.48 -0.58
CA TYR A 40 13.91 -14.14 0.28
C TYR A 40 12.93 -15.31 0.27
N ARG A 41 12.57 -15.79 1.46
CA ARG A 41 11.61 -16.88 1.61
C ARG A 41 10.23 -16.33 1.93
N CYS A 42 9.23 -16.72 1.16
CA CYS A 42 7.84 -16.41 1.48
C CYS A 42 7.45 -17.08 2.81
N LYS A 43 6.92 -16.31 3.75
CA LYS A 43 6.51 -16.76 5.09
C LYS A 43 5.28 -17.66 5.03
N THR A 44 4.41 -17.47 4.04
CA THR A 44 3.14 -18.20 3.90
C THR A 44 3.31 -19.53 3.17
N CYS A 45 4.05 -19.56 2.05
CA CYS A 45 4.19 -20.78 1.23
C CYS A 45 5.62 -21.36 1.19
N GLY A 46 6.59 -20.74 1.88
CA GLY A 46 7.95 -21.27 1.98
C GLY A 46 8.82 -21.17 0.73
N LYS A 47 8.28 -20.71 -0.42
CA LYS A 47 9.05 -20.55 -1.68
C LYS A 47 10.11 -19.47 -1.57
N CYS A 48 11.33 -19.80 -1.99
CA CYS A 48 12.44 -18.86 -2.07
C CYS A 48 12.43 -18.10 -3.41
N ARG A 49 12.68 -16.81 -3.35
CA ARG A 49 12.82 -15.92 -4.51
C ARG A 49 14.09 -15.09 -4.34
N LYS A 50 14.88 -14.98 -5.40
CA LYS A 50 16.06 -14.11 -5.42
C LYS A 50 15.61 -12.64 -5.41
N HIS A 51 16.24 -11.77 -4.65
CA HIS A 51 16.03 -10.33 -4.72
C HIS A 51 17.37 -9.66 -5.03
N THR A 52 17.46 -9.09 -6.24
CA THR A 52 18.66 -8.35 -6.65
C THR A 52 18.45 -6.87 -6.28
N PRO A 53 19.34 -6.25 -5.48
CA PRO A 53 19.16 -4.87 -5.02
C PRO A 53 18.92 -3.84 -6.13
N LYS A 54 19.42 -4.10 -7.34
CA LYS A 54 19.30 -3.22 -8.52
C LYS A 54 17.99 -3.38 -9.32
N THR A 55 17.22 -4.45 -9.12
CA THR A 55 16.04 -4.76 -9.96
C THR A 55 14.69 -4.45 -9.30
N GLY A 56 14.70 -3.96 -8.05
CA GLY A 56 13.48 -3.70 -7.28
C GLY A 56 12.72 -4.98 -6.87
N TYR A 57 11.51 -4.78 -6.33
CA TYR A 57 10.67 -5.81 -5.69
C TYR A 57 9.76 -6.58 -6.67
N THR A 58 9.90 -6.38 -7.98
CA THR A 58 8.92 -6.80 -8.99
C THR A 58 8.68 -8.31 -8.98
N ASN A 59 9.72 -9.10 -8.74
CA ASN A 59 9.62 -10.56 -8.69
C ASN A 59 8.95 -11.10 -7.41
N LEU A 60 9.20 -10.46 -6.26
CA LEU A 60 8.57 -10.79 -4.98
C LEU A 60 7.09 -10.45 -5.03
N VAL A 61 6.76 -9.26 -5.55
CA VAL A 61 5.38 -8.80 -5.69
C VAL A 61 4.60 -9.63 -6.71
N SER A 62 5.22 -10.00 -7.84
CA SER A 62 4.60 -10.91 -8.82
C SER A 62 4.25 -12.26 -8.19
N HIS A 63 5.15 -12.82 -7.37
CA HIS A 63 4.85 -14.03 -6.61
C HIS A 63 3.66 -13.85 -5.67
N VAL A 64 3.61 -12.75 -4.90
CA VAL A 64 2.50 -12.53 -3.96
C VAL A 64 1.18 -12.39 -4.69
N ARG A 65 1.11 -11.61 -5.77
CA ARG A 65 -0.14 -11.43 -6.54
C ARG A 65 -0.66 -12.72 -7.15
N THR A 66 0.23 -13.65 -7.51
CA THR A 66 -0.14 -14.91 -8.16
C THR A 66 -0.44 -16.03 -7.16
N ALA A 67 0.34 -16.15 -6.08
CA ALA A 67 0.21 -17.22 -5.10
C ALA A 67 -0.70 -16.85 -3.91
N HIS A 68 -0.91 -15.56 -3.66
CA HIS A 68 -1.68 -15.03 -2.53
C HIS A 68 -2.67 -13.96 -3.04
N PRO A 69 -3.74 -14.35 -3.76
CA PRO A 69 -4.69 -13.39 -4.33
C PRO A 69 -5.41 -12.55 -3.26
N GLY A 70 -5.52 -13.05 -2.03
CA GLY A 70 -6.08 -12.34 -0.88
C GLY A 70 -5.11 -11.41 -0.15
N PHE A 71 -3.89 -11.19 -0.67
CA PHE A 71 -2.81 -10.58 0.10
C PHE A 71 -3.14 -9.21 0.72
N GLU A 72 -3.97 -8.43 0.04
CA GLU A 72 -4.37 -7.12 0.51
C GLU A 72 -5.22 -7.18 1.78
N THR A 73 -6.10 -8.17 1.88
CA THR A 73 -6.92 -8.39 3.07
C THR A 73 -6.06 -8.88 4.21
N ASP A 74 -5.21 -9.87 3.97
CA ASP A 74 -4.29 -10.40 4.99
C ASP A 74 -3.38 -9.31 5.58
N MET A 75 -2.87 -8.41 4.75
CA MET A 75 -2.05 -7.28 5.18
C MET A 75 -2.84 -6.25 6.01
N ARG A 76 -4.10 -5.97 5.63
CA ARG A 76 -4.96 -5.08 6.41
C ARG A 76 -5.27 -5.69 7.77
N ASP A 77 -5.71 -6.95 7.79
CA ASP A 77 -6.13 -7.64 9.01
C ASP A 77 -4.98 -7.77 9.99
N ALA A 78 -3.79 -8.13 9.51
CA ALA A 78 -2.59 -8.21 10.33
C ALA A 78 -2.19 -6.85 10.93
N SER A 79 -2.38 -5.76 10.18
CA SER A 79 -2.12 -4.43 10.73
C SER A 79 -3.16 -3.98 11.74
N VAL A 80 -4.44 -4.32 11.55
CA VAL A 80 -5.48 -4.07 12.54
C VAL A 80 -5.16 -4.83 13.82
N ALA A 81 -4.79 -6.10 13.71
CA ALA A 81 -4.38 -6.90 14.85
C ALA A 81 -3.16 -6.30 15.58
N ALA A 82 -2.18 -5.77 14.84
CA ALA A 82 -0.95 -5.23 15.42
C ALA A 82 -1.10 -3.82 16.04
N THR A 83 -1.88 -2.94 15.41
CA THR A 83 -1.97 -1.52 15.81
C THR A 83 -3.33 -1.12 16.38
N GLY A 84 -4.31 -2.02 16.34
CA GLY A 84 -5.70 -1.72 16.67
C GLY A 84 -6.38 -0.76 15.68
N THR A 85 -5.73 -0.41 14.56
CA THR A 85 -6.24 0.61 13.64
C THR A 85 -5.86 0.36 12.18
N LEU A 86 -6.73 0.85 11.27
CA LEU A 86 -6.47 0.88 9.83
C LEU A 86 -5.73 2.15 9.38
N LEU A 87 -5.44 3.09 10.29
CA LEU A 87 -4.86 4.40 9.97
C LEU A 87 -3.61 4.35 9.06
N PRO A 88 -2.65 3.41 9.22
CA PRO A 88 -1.50 3.31 8.31
C PRO A 88 -1.85 3.04 6.83
N TRP A 89 -3.09 2.62 6.55
CA TRP A 89 -3.58 2.25 5.22
C TRP A 89 -4.59 3.24 4.64
N VAL A 90 -4.96 4.26 5.41
CA VAL A 90 -5.82 5.34 4.91
C VAL A 90 -4.96 6.25 4.04
N SER A 91 -5.29 6.36 2.76
CA SER A 91 -4.58 7.27 1.85
C SER A 91 -4.54 8.69 2.42
N GLN A 92 -3.46 9.43 2.18
CA GLN A 92 -3.37 10.82 2.63
C GLN A 92 -4.57 11.66 2.17
N LYS A 93 -5.09 11.39 0.96
CA LYS A 93 -6.30 12.03 0.42
C LYS A 93 -7.53 11.75 1.28
N ALA A 94 -7.74 10.51 1.70
CA ALA A 94 -8.86 10.13 2.57
C ALA A 94 -8.67 10.70 3.98
N SER A 95 -7.45 10.65 4.52
CA SER A 95 -7.11 11.25 5.83
C SER A 95 -7.36 12.76 5.83
N ASN A 96 -6.96 13.47 4.78
CA ASN A 96 -7.19 14.91 4.63
C ASN A 96 -8.69 15.22 4.57
N ARG A 97 -9.47 14.49 3.76
CA ARG A 97 -10.94 14.67 3.70
C ARG A 97 -11.59 14.46 5.05
N TYR A 98 -11.18 13.41 5.77
CA TYR A 98 -11.71 13.14 7.10
C TYR A 98 -11.32 14.21 8.12
N ALA A 99 -10.08 14.72 8.07
CA ALA A 99 -9.65 15.83 8.92
C ALA A 99 -10.49 17.09 8.66
N TRP A 100 -10.77 17.41 7.39
CA TRP A 100 -11.66 18.51 7.01
C TRP A 100 -13.09 18.33 7.53
N LEU A 101 -13.68 17.15 7.31
CA LEU A 101 -15.03 16.85 7.83
C LEU A 101 -15.08 16.96 9.35
N ARG A 102 -14.09 16.40 10.04
CA ARG A 102 -13.99 16.49 11.50
C ARG A 102 -13.90 17.95 11.95
N TRP A 103 -13.11 18.78 11.28
CA TRP A 103 -12.98 20.19 11.62
C TRP A 103 -14.31 20.93 11.47
N VAL A 104 -15.02 20.76 10.35
CA VAL A 104 -16.33 21.40 10.10
C VAL A 104 -17.34 21.01 11.18
N VAL A 105 -17.44 19.71 11.49
CA VAL A 105 -18.39 19.19 12.49
C VAL A 105 -18.03 19.67 13.90
N THR A 106 -16.74 19.58 14.28
CA THR A 106 -16.29 19.96 15.63
C THR A 106 -16.35 21.48 15.84
N GLY A 107 -16.17 22.26 14.78
CA GLY A 107 -16.32 23.72 14.79
C GLY A 107 -17.77 24.21 14.65
N ASN A 108 -18.74 23.30 14.52
CA ASN A 108 -20.14 23.61 14.25
C ASN A 108 -20.33 24.59 13.05
N LEU A 109 -19.51 24.41 12.01
CA LEU A 109 -19.54 25.25 10.82
C LEU A 109 -20.57 24.69 9.81
N PRO A 110 -21.22 25.56 9.02
CA PRO A 110 -22.10 25.09 7.95
C PRO A 110 -21.27 24.35 6.88
N LEU A 111 -21.87 23.33 6.24
CA LEU A 111 -21.19 22.58 5.17
C LEU A 111 -20.79 23.48 3.99
N SER A 112 -21.52 24.57 3.76
CA SER A 112 -21.20 25.59 2.75
C SER A 112 -19.88 26.32 3.03
N PHE A 113 -19.31 26.19 4.24
CA PHE A 113 -17.97 26.70 4.55
C PHE A 113 -16.90 26.16 3.59
N CYS A 114 -17.02 24.88 3.16
CA CYS A 114 -16.10 24.27 2.20
C CYS A 114 -16.22 24.84 0.77
N GLU A 115 -17.25 25.63 0.49
CA GLU A 115 -17.47 26.28 -0.82
C GLU A 115 -16.88 27.70 -0.87
N SER A 116 -16.40 28.22 0.27
CA SER A 116 -15.79 29.54 0.34
C SER A 116 -14.53 29.62 -0.52
N LYS A 117 -14.24 30.81 -1.06
CA LYS A 117 -13.08 31.00 -1.95
C LYS A 117 -11.76 30.83 -1.20
N GLU A 118 -11.78 31.06 0.10
CA GLU A 118 -10.64 31.02 1.00
C GLU A 118 -10.28 29.58 1.42
N THR A 119 -11.19 28.62 1.25
CA THR A 119 -11.01 27.21 1.62
C THR A 119 -10.87 26.26 0.43
N ARG A 120 -11.06 26.76 -0.79
CA ARG A 120 -10.73 26.05 -2.04
C ARG A 120 -9.22 26.15 -2.32
N LEU A 121 -8.48 25.09 -1.99
CA LEU A 121 -7.10 24.86 -2.45
C LEU A 121 -7.07 24.32 -3.88
#